data_AF-A0A957SLH5-F1
#
_entry.id   AF-A0A957SLH5-F1
#
_cell.length_a   1.000
_cell.length_b   1.000
_cell.length_c   1.000
_cell.angle_alpha   90.00
_cell.angle_beta   90.00
_cell.angle_gamma   90.00
#
_symmetry.space_group_name_H-M   'P 1'
#
loop_
_entity.id
_entity.type
_entity.pdbx_description
1 polymer ?
#
loop_
_entity_poly.entity_id
_entity_poly.type
_entity_poly.pdbx_seq_one_letter_code
_entity_poly.pdbx_strand_id
1 'polypeptide(L)'
;MDQHIFISHSSQNDDVVKKLRETLELHGQLLWVDSRQLTGGDALAATLEQSVRGARHFLVIISIEALSSEWVQREVRWALDEAQRRNDDYDDGYKVISVVLPGVQPGLLKLLFPSEPLHIFVADGPTGWSEAMPKIFAALGMALPTDWETAAPVEAAPLAELVLKLTDPHIVNTDGVRRATATAELTYNPADRGREISSLRYKFRAPLGPVELEEIRWYIENYYRWPAGVFKERAAKTERALPQWGQALFKAALGGESAREPFEAWRGQTGSRRFSVQVDFEPPEG
;
A
#
# COMPACT_ATOMS: atom_id res chain seq x y z
N MET A 1 -24.14 27.92 -6.87
CA MET A 1 -23.69 27.26 -5.63
C MET A 1 -22.50 26.41 -6.01
N ASP A 2 -21.35 26.65 -5.38
CA ASP A 2 -20.13 25.90 -5.68
C ASP A 2 -20.32 24.45 -5.25
N GLN A 3 -20.49 23.55 -6.23
CA GLN A 3 -20.64 22.12 -5.98
C GLN A 3 -19.31 21.50 -5.57
N HIS A 4 -18.93 21.74 -4.32
CA HIS A 4 -17.68 21.22 -3.77
C HIS A 4 -17.91 20.09 -2.76
N ILE A 5 -16.90 19.24 -2.63
CA ILE A 5 -16.81 18.26 -1.54
C ILE A 5 -15.96 18.86 -0.43
N PHE A 6 -16.48 18.89 0.79
CA PHE A 6 -15.67 19.20 1.95
C PHE A 6 -15.01 17.92 2.46
N ILE A 7 -13.68 17.91 2.60
CA ILE A 7 -12.91 16.77 3.10
C ILE A 7 -12.35 17.11 4.48
N SER A 8 -12.81 16.36 5.49
CA SER A 8 -12.33 16.42 6.87
C SER A 8 -11.39 15.26 7.17
N HIS A 9 -10.21 15.54 7.71
CA HIS A 9 -9.25 14.51 8.11
C HIS A 9 -8.27 15.04 9.17
N SER A 10 -7.56 14.12 9.83
CA SER A 10 -6.40 14.46 10.65
C SER A 10 -5.17 14.70 9.77
N SER A 11 -4.23 15.56 10.18
CA SER A 11 -2.97 15.78 9.45
C SER A 11 -2.16 14.49 9.23
N GLN A 12 -2.36 13.48 10.08
CA GLN A 12 -1.72 12.16 9.91
C GLN A 12 -2.30 11.34 8.75
N ASN A 13 -3.36 11.83 8.11
CA ASN A 13 -3.99 11.19 6.96
C ASN A 13 -3.77 11.98 5.66
N ASP A 14 -2.85 12.96 5.65
CA ASP A 14 -2.55 13.81 4.47
C ASP A 14 -2.23 12.96 3.21
N ASP A 15 -1.50 11.85 3.36
CA ASP A 15 -1.16 10.94 2.26
C ASP A 15 -2.39 10.23 1.67
N VAL A 16 -3.33 9.82 2.52
CA VAL A 16 -4.57 9.15 2.10
C VAL A 16 -5.47 10.15 1.37
N VAL A 17 -5.62 11.36 1.93
CA VAL A 17 -6.39 12.43 1.30
C VAL A 17 -5.77 12.88 0.00
N LYS A 18 -4.43 12.93 -0.11
CA LYS A 18 -3.77 13.20 -1.38
C LYS A 18 -4.15 12.20 -2.47
N LYS A 19 -4.10 10.89 -2.18
CA LYS A 19 -4.52 9.85 -3.12
C LYS A 19 -5.99 9.98 -3.52
N LEU A 20 -6.86 10.28 -2.55
CA LEU A 20 -8.28 10.52 -2.81
C LEU A 20 -8.46 11.67 -3.80
N ARG A 21 -7.79 12.80 -3.56
CA ARG A 21 -7.87 14.01 -4.40
C ARG A 21 -7.37 13.75 -5.82
N GLU A 22 -6.19 13.14 -5.96
CA GLU A 22 -5.65 12.75 -7.28
C GLU A 22 -6.62 11.84 -8.04
N THR A 23 -7.28 10.90 -7.35
CA THR A 23 -8.26 9.99 -7.97
C THR A 23 -9.54 10.73 -8.37
N LEU A 24 -10.05 11.64 -7.53
CA LEU A 24 -11.25 12.45 -7.85
C LEU A 24 -10.98 13.40 -9.02
N GLU A 25 -9.80 14.01 -9.07
CA GLU A 25 -9.38 14.92 -10.15
C GLU A 25 -9.31 14.22 -11.51
N LEU A 26 -8.77 12.99 -11.55
CA LEU A 26 -8.70 12.18 -12.76
C LEU A 26 -10.08 11.85 -13.36
N HIS A 27 -11.15 11.88 -12.55
CA HIS A 27 -12.48 11.43 -12.95
C HIS A 27 -13.50 12.57 -13.19
N GLY A 28 -13.03 13.82 -13.35
CA GLY A 28 -13.86 14.85 -14.00
C GLY A 28 -14.42 15.96 -13.10
N GLN A 29 -13.59 16.48 -12.19
CA GLN A 29 -13.75 17.77 -11.51
C GLN A 29 -14.93 17.90 -10.52
N LEU A 30 -14.64 17.64 -9.25
CA LEU A 30 -15.29 18.32 -8.15
C LEU A 30 -14.28 19.27 -7.51
N LEU A 31 -14.69 20.52 -7.31
CA LEU A 31 -13.99 21.43 -6.41
C LEU A 31 -13.97 20.75 -5.04
N TRP A 32 -12.84 20.73 -4.36
CA TRP A 32 -12.75 20.19 -3.01
C TRP A 32 -12.16 21.26 -2.10
N VAL A 33 -12.65 21.27 -0.87
CA VAL A 33 -12.16 22.13 0.20
C VAL A 33 -11.69 21.23 1.33
N ASP A 34 -10.44 21.39 1.71
CA ASP A 34 -9.80 20.61 2.76
C ASP A 34 -9.63 21.50 4.00
N SER A 35 -9.97 20.96 5.18
CA SER A 35 -9.83 21.63 6.48
C SER A 35 -8.45 22.26 6.70
N ARG A 36 -7.39 21.67 6.15
CA ARG A 36 -5.99 22.09 6.29
C ARG A 36 -5.64 23.33 5.46
N GLN A 37 -6.30 23.55 4.33
CA GLN A 37 -6.08 24.76 3.52
C GLN A 37 -6.71 26.00 4.16
N LEU A 38 -7.67 25.79 5.06
CA LEU A 38 -8.41 26.83 5.77
C LEU A 38 -7.91 27.06 7.20
N THR A 39 -6.74 26.55 7.60
CA THR A 39 -6.20 26.73 8.98
C THR A 39 -5.20 27.89 9.13
N GLY A 40 -5.66 29.15 9.23
CA GLY A 40 -4.93 30.29 9.87
C GLY A 40 -5.80 31.39 10.55
N GLY A 41 -5.86 31.44 11.90
CA GLY A 41 -6.52 32.50 12.73
C GLY A 41 -7.88 32.20 13.41
N ASP A 42 -8.45 33.14 14.20
CA ASP A 42 -9.75 32.97 14.88
C ASP A 42 -10.98 33.24 13.98
N ALA A 43 -10.82 34.01 12.90
CA ALA A 43 -11.85 34.22 11.87
C ALA A 43 -12.14 32.96 11.02
N LEU A 44 -11.40 31.87 11.25
CA LEU A 44 -11.48 30.63 10.50
C LEU A 44 -12.66 29.74 10.85
N ALA A 45 -13.04 29.66 12.13
CA ALA A 45 -14.03 28.65 12.55
C ALA A 45 -15.38 28.90 11.87
N ALA A 46 -15.78 30.16 11.75
CA ALA A 46 -16.99 30.57 11.02
C ALA A 46 -16.87 30.31 9.51
N THR A 47 -15.70 30.59 8.92
CA THR A 47 -15.43 30.34 7.49
C THR A 47 -15.48 28.85 7.16
N LEU A 48 -14.96 28.02 8.07
CA LEU A 48 -14.94 26.58 7.94
C LEU A 48 -16.35 25.99 8.11
N GLU A 49 -17.09 26.42 9.14
CA GLU A 49 -18.48 26.01 9.32
C GLU A 49 -19.32 26.37 8.09
N GLN A 50 -19.13 27.58 7.54
CA GLN A 50 -19.81 28.01 6.32
C GLN A 50 -19.41 27.14 5.12
N SER A 51 -18.15 26.71 5.02
CA SER A 51 -17.68 25.80 3.97
C SER A 51 -18.29 24.40 4.11
N VAL A 52 -18.30 23.85 5.32
CA VAL A 52 -18.92 22.54 5.64
C VAL A 52 -20.41 22.54 5.30
N ARG A 53 -21.12 23.60 5.70
CA ARG A 53 -22.55 23.75 5.41
C ARG A 53 -22.81 24.06 3.94
N GLY A 54 -21.94 24.83 3.28
CA GLY A 54 -22.10 25.18 1.86
C GLY A 54 -21.73 24.06 0.88
N ALA A 55 -21.11 22.98 1.34
CA ALA A 55 -20.70 21.86 0.51
C ALA A 55 -21.89 21.07 -0.06
N ARG A 56 -21.64 20.37 -1.17
CA ARG A 56 -22.60 19.38 -1.71
C ARG A 56 -22.53 18.07 -0.93
N HIS A 57 -21.32 17.66 -0.55
CA HIS A 57 -21.09 16.47 0.25
C HIS A 57 -20.01 16.76 1.29
N PHE A 58 -20.16 16.16 2.46
CA PHE A 58 -19.13 16.14 3.50
C PHE A 58 -18.53 14.74 3.57
N LEU A 59 -17.23 14.63 3.34
CA LEU A 59 -16.47 13.40 3.42
C LEU A 59 -15.47 13.49 4.57
N VAL A 60 -15.46 12.49 5.46
CA VAL A 60 -14.52 12.44 6.58
C VAL A 60 -13.70 11.16 6.56
N ILE A 61 -12.38 11.29 6.67
CA ILE A 61 -11.46 10.17 6.86
C ILE A 61 -11.35 9.88 8.36
N ILE A 62 -11.78 8.68 8.76
CA ILE A 62 -11.81 8.24 10.15
C ILE A 62 -10.65 7.29 10.40
N SER A 63 -9.69 7.75 11.21
CA SER A 63 -8.63 6.97 11.85
C SER A 63 -8.64 7.20 13.35
N ILE A 64 -7.85 6.47 14.14
CA ILE A 64 -7.72 6.70 15.59
C ILE A 64 -7.30 8.16 15.89
N GLU A 65 -6.44 8.73 15.05
CA GLU A 65 -5.97 10.12 15.14
C GLU A 65 -7.06 11.13 14.76
N ALA A 66 -7.91 10.80 13.78
CA ALA A 66 -9.05 11.64 13.44
C ALA A 66 -10.09 11.65 14.57
N LEU A 67 -10.31 10.49 15.22
CA LEU A 67 -11.21 10.38 16.36
C LEU A 67 -10.76 11.21 17.56
N SER A 68 -9.45 11.38 17.77
CA SER A 68 -8.89 12.19 18.87
C SER A 68 -8.73 13.68 18.53
N SER A 69 -9.01 14.09 17.28
CA SER A 69 -8.91 15.48 16.84
C SER A 69 -10.17 16.26 17.18
N GLU A 70 -10.10 17.19 18.14
CA GLU A 70 -11.22 18.08 18.51
C GLU A 70 -11.79 18.83 17.29
N TRP A 71 -10.91 19.17 16.34
CA TRP A 71 -11.29 19.90 15.14
C TRP A 71 -12.16 19.04 14.21
N VAL A 72 -11.73 17.80 13.93
CA VAL A 72 -12.50 16.85 13.12
C VAL A 72 -13.84 16.55 13.79
N GLN A 73 -13.86 16.37 15.11
CA GLN A 73 -15.09 16.17 15.86
C GLN A 73 -16.08 17.34 15.70
N ARG A 74 -15.57 18.57 15.65
CA ARG A 74 -16.40 19.77 15.47
C ARG A 74 -16.94 19.87 14.04
N GLU A 75 -16.12 19.60 13.04
CA GLU A 75 -16.53 19.54 11.63
C GLU A 75 -17.62 18.49 11.39
N VAL A 76 -17.44 17.29 11.93
CA VAL A 76 -18.44 16.21 11.88
C VAL A 76 -19.76 16.67 12.51
N ARG A 77 -19.71 17.36 13.65
CA ARG A 77 -20.92 17.88 14.31
C ARG A 77 -21.67 18.89 13.44
N TRP A 78 -20.95 19.83 12.82
CA TRP A 78 -21.56 20.78 11.89
C TRP A 78 -22.19 20.09 10.68
N ALA A 79 -21.52 19.09 10.13
CA ALA A 79 -22.02 18.33 8.98
C ALA A 79 -23.29 17.52 9.34
N LEU A 80 -23.33 16.89 10.51
CA LEU A 80 -24.50 16.15 10.99
C LEU A 80 -25.70 17.06 11.28
N ASP A 81 -25.44 18.22 11.92
CA ASP A 81 -26.46 19.25 12.15
C ASP A 81 -27.05 19.76 10.84
N GLU A 82 -26.20 20.04 9.84
CA GLU A 82 -26.67 20.45 8.51
C GLU A 82 -27.44 19.35 7.79
N ALA A 83 -26.99 18.09 7.87
CA ALA A 83 -27.70 16.95 7.28
C ALA A 83 -29.08 16.77 7.91
N GLN A 84 -29.21 16.94 9.23
CA GLN A 84 -30.50 16.88 9.91
C GLN A 84 -31.40 18.05 9.48
N ARG A 85 -30.86 19.27 9.43
CA ARG A 85 -31.59 20.47 9.00
C ARG A 85 -32.13 20.36 7.57
N ARG A 86 -31.37 19.73 6.67
CA ARG A 86 -31.75 19.54 5.26
C ARG A 86 -32.66 18.34 5.01
N ASN A 87 -32.66 17.32 5.86
CA ASN A 87 -33.57 16.17 5.71
C ASN A 87 -35.06 16.56 5.86
N ASP A 88 -35.36 17.69 6.51
CA ASP A 88 -36.73 18.21 6.66
C ASP A 88 -37.24 18.97 5.42
N ASP A 89 -36.34 19.40 4.53
CA ASP A 89 -36.65 20.10 3.27
C ASP A 89 -36.35 19.17 2.07
N TYR A 90 -37.32 18.96 1.19
CA TYR A 90 -37.30 18.03 0.04
C TYR A 90 -35.93 17.90 -0.69
N ASP A 91 -35.16 16.87 -0.32
CA ASP A 91 -33.97 16.26 -0.96
C ASP A 91 -33.03 17.19 -1.78
N ASP A 92 -32.17 17.95 -1.09
CA ASP A 92 -31.06 18.72 -1.69
C ASP A 92 -29.76 17.88 -1.86
N GLY A 93 -29.78 16.59 -1.50
CA GLY A 93 -28.66 15.68 -1.77
C GLY A 93 -27.39 15.86 -0.92
N TYR A 94 -27.42 16.64 0.16
CA TYR A 94 -26.31 16.74 1.12
C TYR A 94 -26.10 15.41 1.85
N LYS A 95 -24.87 14.88 1.81
CA LYS A 95 -24.55 13.58 2.42
C LYS A 95 -23.30 13.70 3.29
N VAL A 96 -23.38 13.08 4.47
CA VAL A 96 -22.23 12.82 5.34
C VAL A 96 -21.72 11.42 5.04
N ILE A 97 -20.51 11.35 4.51
CA ILE A 97 -19.86 10.10 4.07
C ILE A 97 -18.62 9.93 4.93
N SER A 98 -18.49 8.77 5.57
CA SER A 98 -17.33 8.46 6.39
C SER A 98 -16.54 7.32 5.79
N VAL A 99 -15.24 7.53 5.62
CA VAL A 99 -14.30 6.52 5.12
C VAL A 99 -13.45 6.08 6.30
N VAL A 100 -13.66 4.84 6.75
CA VAL A 100 -13.08 4.31 7.98
C VAL A 100 -11.82 3.51 7.64
N LEU A 101 -10.67 3.97 8.11
CA LEU A 101 -9.38 3.33 7.91
C LEU A 101 -9.22 2.09 8.82
N PRO A 102 -8.33 1.14 8.45
CA PRO A 102 -8.06 -0.04 9.27
C PRO A 102 -7.67 0.30 10.71
N GLY A 103 -8.08 -0.54 11.65
CA GLY A 103 -7.79 -0.38 13.08
C GLY A 103 -8.82 0.43 13.87
N VAL A 104 -9.81 1.05 13.23
CA VAL A 104 -10.92 1.71 13.93
C VAL A 104 -12.03 0.72 14.26
N GLN A 105 -12.33 0.56 15.55
CA GLN A 105 -13.43 -0.30 15.99
C GLN A 105 -14.79 0.37 15.72
N PRO A 106 -15.80 -0.35 15.18
CA PRO A 106 -17.12 0.21 14.89
C PRO A 106 -17.82 0.85 16.10
N GLY A 107 -17.56 0.34 17.31
CA GLY A 107 -18.11 0.91 18.55
C GLY A 107 -17.69 2.36 18.80
N LEU A 108 -16.50 2.77 18.34
CA LEU A 108 -16.00 4.14 18.47
C LEU A 108 -16.73 5.11 17.52
N LEU A 109 -17.28 4.62 16.41
CA LEU A 109 -18.00 5.45 15.45
C LEU A 109 -19.29 6.01 16.05
N LYS A 110 -19.97 5.25 16.92
CA LYS A 110 -21.20 5.68 17.61
C LYS A 110 -21.01 6.94 18.47
N LEU A 111 -19.77 7.23 18.88
CA LEU A 111 -19.45 8.43 19.67
C LEU A 111 -19.45 9.70 18.80
N LEU A 112 -19.08 9.58 17.53
CA LEU A 112 -19.03 10.70 16.58
C LEU A 112 -20.27 10.80 15.71
N PHE A 113 -20.95 9.68 15.48
CA PHE A 113 -22.10 9.56 14.61
C PHE A 113 -23.28 8.98 15.39
N PRO A 114 -24.11 9.84 16.02
CA PRO A 114 -25.28 9.40 16.78
C PRO A 114 -26.39 8.87 15.88
N SER A 115 -26.50 9.41 14.66
CA SER A 115 -27.23 8.86 13.52
C SER A 115 -26.28 8.00 12.68
N GLU A 116 -26.78 6.98 11.95
CA GLU A 116 -25.94 6.13 11.10
C GLU A 116 -25.70 6.81 9.72
N PRO A 117 -24.57 7.51 9.50
CA PRO A 117 -24.18 7.93 8.16
C PRO A 117 -23.76 6.72 7.33
N LEU A 118 -23.53 6.96 6.04
CA LEU A 118 -22.91 5.95 5.20
C LEU A 118 -21.45 5.76 5.60
N HIS A 119 -21.15 4.61 6.21
CA HIS A 119 -19.80 4.18 6.56
C HIS A 119 -19.21 3.31 5.44
N ILE A 120 -18.05 3.71 4.93
CA ILE A 120 -17.27 2.94 3.95
C ILE A 120 -16.00 2.47 4.66
N PHE A 121 -15.96 1.18 4.98
CA PHE A 121 -14.80 0.56 5.62
C PHE A 121 -13.74 0.20 4.58
N VAL A 122 -12.51 0.65 4.81
CA VAL A 122 -11.33 0.28 4.05
C VAL A 122 -10.78 -1.02 4.63
N ALA A 123 -10.64 -2.05 3.80
CA ALA A 123 -10.09 -3.34 4.23
C ALA A 123 -8.61 -3.22 4.63
N ASP A 124 -8.19 -4.05 5.57
CA ASP A 124 -6.77 -4.17 5.91
C ASP A 124 -6.05 -4.97 4.81
N GLY A 125 -4.99 -4.40 4.23
CA GLY A 125 -4.25 -5.01 3.12
C GLY A 125 -3.92 -4.06 1.96
N PRO A 126 -3.11 -4.53 0.99
CA PRO A 126 -2.56 -3.69 -0.07
C PRO A 126 -3.60 -3.17 -1.08
N THR A 127 -4.76 -3.83 -1.19
CA THR A 127 -5.84 -3.47 -2.12
C THR A 127 -7.01 -2.74 -1.47
N GLY A 128 -7.06 -2.66 -0.14
CA GLY A 128 -8.24 -2.17 0.58
C GLY A 128 -8.66 -0.75 0.22
N TRP A 129 -7.69 0.14 -0.03
CA TRP A 129 -7.96 1.50 -0.50
C TRP A 129 -8.61 1.50 -1.89
N SER A 130 -8.03 0.76 -2.83
CA SER A 130 -8.56 0.63 -4.20
C SER A 130 -9.96 0.02 -4.20
N GLU A 131 -10.23 -0.96 -3.34
CA GLU A 131 -11.55 -1.59 -3.20
C GLU A 131 -12.61 -0.68 -2.55
N ALA A 132 -12.19 0.29 -1.73
CA ALA A 132 -13.08 1.26 -1.10
C ALA A 132 -13.47 2.40 -2.05
N MET A 133 -12.62 2.72 -3.03
CA MET A 133 -12.87 3.83 -3.96
C MET A 133 -14.20 3.80 -4.72
N PRO A 134 -14.70 2.70 -5.28
CA PRO A 134 -15.98 2.72 -6.01
C PRO A 134 -17.15 3.01 -5.08
N LYS A 135 -17.08 2.53 -3.83
CA LYS A 135 -18.09 2.83 -2.82
C LYS A 135 -18.09 4.32 -2.49
N ILE A 136 -16.90 4.94 -2.43
CA ILE A 136 -16.76 6.40 -2.22
C ILE A 136 -17.35 7.16 -3.41
N PHE A 137 -17.04 6.75 -4.65
CA PHE A 137 -17.60 7.39 -5.85
C PHE A 137 -19.12 7.27 -5.93
N ALA A 138 -19.66 6.09 -5.65
CA ALA A 138 -21.11 5.86 -5.61
C ALA A 138 -21.78 6.69 -4.51
N ALA A 139 -21.16 6.80 -3.33
CA ALA A 139 -21.66 7.62 -2.23
C ALA A 139 -21.75 9.11 -2.60
N LEU A 140 -20.74 9.60 -3.34
CA LEU A 140 -20.68 10.96 -3.89
C LEU A 140 -21.64 11.18 -5.08
N GLY A 141 -22.43 10.18 -5.47
CA GLY A 141 -23.39 10.27 -6.57
C GLY A 141 -22.74 10.38 -7.95
N MET A 142 -21.50 9.90 -8.09
CA MET A 142 -20.80 9.86 -9.37
C MET A 142 -21.12 8.57 -10.12
N ALA A 143 -21.26 8.67 -11.44
CA ALA A 143 -21.28 7.48 -12.29
C ALA A 143 -19.91 6.80 -12.16
N LEU A 144 -19.91 5.52 -11.74
CA LEU A 144 -18.71 4.71 -11.82
C LEU A 144 -18.27 4.71 -13.30
N PRO A 145 -16.99 4.97 -13.61
CA PRO A 145 -16.47 4.73 -14.94
C PRO A 145 -16.86 3.32 -15.37
N THR A 146 -17.27 3.13 -16.62
CA THR A 146 -17.59 1.81 -17.17
C THR A 146 -16.41 0.82 -17.01
N ASP A 147 -15.20 1.37 -16.84
CA ASP A 147 -13.94 0.66 -16.65
C ASP A 147 -13.58 0.45 -15.16
N TRP A 148 -14.44 0.83 -14.21
CA TRP A 148 -14.30 0.44 -12.82
C TRP A 148 -14.64 -1.05 -12.70
N GLU A 149 -13.68 -1.89 -13.04
CA GLU A 149 -13.71 -3.27 -12.60
C GLU A 149 -13.45 -3.25 -11.09
N THR A 150 -14.49 -3.51 -10.30
CA THR A 150 -14.31 -4.11 -8.98
C THR A 150 -13.32 -5.22 -9.22
N ALA A 151 -12.10 -5.13 -8.66
CA ALA A 151 -11.13 -6.19 -8.80
C ALA A 151 -11.87 -7.44 -8.30
N ALA A 152 -12.34 -8.26 -9.24
CA ALA A 152 -12.92 -9.54 -8.91
C ALA A 152 -11.85 -10.20 -8.03
N PRO A 153 -12.22 -10.90 -6.95
CA PRO A 153 -11.23 -11.70 -6.24
C PRO A 153 -10.53 -12.50 -7.33
N VAL A 154 -9.26 -12.15 -7.60
CA VAL A 154 -8.51 -12.80 -8.64
C VAL A 154 -8.36 -14.18 -8.09
N GLU A 155 -9.24 -15.09 -8.53
CA GLU A 155 -9.15 -16.51 -8.23
C GLU A 155 -7.74 -16.85 -8.68
N ALA A 156 -6.85 -17.01 -7.70
CA ALA A 156 -5.42 -16.94 -7.94
C ALA A 156 -5.12 -17.98 -9.01
N ALA A 157 -4.82 -17.51 -10.22
CA ALA A 157 -4.57 -18.40 -11.33
C ALA A 157 -3.54 -19.42 -10.84
N PRO A 158 -3.74 -20.73 -11.08
CA PRO A 158 -2.89 -21.77 -10.54
C PRO A 158 -1.43 -21.40 -10.82
N LEU A 159 -0.67 -21.19 -9.74
CA LEU A 159 0.60 -20.47 -9.76
C LEU A 159 1.73 -21.47 -9.57
N ALA A 160 2.56 -21.63 -10.60
CA ALA A 160 3.78 -22.41 -10.50
C ALA A 160 4.81 -21.64 -9.65
N GLU A 161 5.16 -22.18 -8.49
CA GLU A 161 6.06 -21.52 -7.55
C GLU A 161 7.39 -22.25 -7.44
N LEU A 162 8.48 -21.50 -7.47
CA LEU A 162 9.81 -21.97 -7.11
C LEU A 162 10.22 -21.31 -5.79
N VAL A 163 10.36 -22.10 -4.73
CA VAL A 163 10.73 -21.65 -3.39
C VAL A 163 12.20 -21.94 -3.14
N LEU A 164 13.01 -20.90 -2.90
CA LEU A 164 14.34 -21.01 -2.33
C LEU A 164 14.23 -20.84 -0.82
N LYS A 165 14.38 -21.93 -0.07
CA LYS A 165 14.44 -21.91 1.39
C LYS A 165 15.90 -21.80 1.84
N LEU A 166 16.20 -20.82 2.68
CA LEU A 166 17.50 -20.57 3.29
C LEU A 166 17.40 -20.77 4.81
N THR A 167 18.12 -21.76 5.34
CA THR A 167 18.20 -22.06 6.77
C THR A 167 19.61 -21.85 7.30
N ASP A 168 19.73 -21.68 8.61
CA ASP A 168 21.02 -21.50 9.31
C ASP A 168 21.87 -20.34 8.75
N PRO A 169 21.29 -19.15 8.48
CA PRO A 169 22.02 -18.04 7.92
C PRO A 169 23.10 -17.54 8.90
N HIS A 170 24.33 -17.43 8.41
CA HIS A 170 25.46 -16.94 9.20
C HIS A 170 26.43 -16.14 8.34
N ILE A 171 27.28 -15.36 9.00
CA ILE A 171 28.33 -14.60 8.35
C ILE A 171 29.63 -15.40 8.38
N VAL A 172 30.24 -15.61 7.22
CA VAL A 172 31.58 -16.16 7.08
C VAL A 172 32.54 -15.05 6.67
N ASN A 173 33.69 -14.97 7.33
CA ASN A 173 34.80 -14.12 6.94
C ASN A 173 35.94 -15.00 6.40
N THR A 174 36.31 -14.80 5.14
CA THR A 174 37.42 -15.52 4.50
C THR A 174 38.25 -14.49 3.77
N ASP A 175 39.56 -14.43 4.06
CA ASP A 175 40.51 -13.49 3.45
C ASP A 175 40.07 -12.02 3.54
N GLY A 176 39.46 -11.63 4.66
CA GLY A 176 38.93 -10.27 4.89
C GLY A 176 37.62 -9.98 4.17
N VAL A 177 37.07 -10.93 3.41
CA VAL A 177 35.81 -10.78 2.69
C VAL A 177 34.67 -11.39 3.50
N ARG A 178 33.81 -10.51 4.01
CA ARG A 178 32.60 -10.85 4.76
C ARG A 178 31.46 -11.24 3.80
N ARG A 179 30.95 -12.48 3.90
CA ARG A 179 29.81 -12.98 3.09
C ARG A 179 28.77 -13.68 3.96
N ALA A 180 27.49 -13.42 3.69
CA ALA A 180 26.40 -14.22 4.24
C ALA A 180 26.37 -15.59 3.56
N THR A 181 26.11 -16.63 4.35
CA THR A 181 26.07 -18.03 3.93
C THR A 181 24.88 -18.70 4.60
N ALA A 182 24.22 -19.62 3.92
CA ALA A 182 23.10 -20.39 4.44
C ALA A 182 23.07 -21.81 3.82
N THR A 183 22.35 -22.71 4.45
CA THR A 183 21.91 -23.97 3.83
C THR A 183 20.70 -23.66 2.96
N ALA A 184 20.74 -24.05 1.70
CA ALA A 184 19.69 -23.81 0.72
C ALA A 184 19.00 -25.10 0.31
N GLU A 185 17.70 -25.01 0.07
CA GLU A 185 16.87 -26.04 -0.52
C GLU A 185 15.94 -25.36 -1.53
N LEU A 186 15.81 -25.93 -2.72
CA LEU A 186 15.00 -25.40 -3.81
C LEU A 186 13.84 -26.34 -4.09
N THR A 187 12.62 -25.84 -3.97
CA THR A 187 11.39 -26.61 -4.14
C THR A 187 10.55 -25.99 -5.25
N TYR A 188 10.15 -26.80 -6.21
CA TYR A 188 9.20 -26.42 -7.24
C TYR A 188 7.82 -27.01 -6.90
N ASN A 189 6.85 -26.11 -6.74
CA ASN A 189 5.43 -26.38 -6.55
C ASN A 189 4.70 -26.12 -7.88
N PRO A 190 4.15 -27.15 -8.55
CA PRO A 190 3.41 -26.95 -9.78
C PRO A 190 2.10 -26.19 -9.54
N ALA A 191 1.67 -25.48 -10.58
CA ALA A 191 0.39 -24.77 -10.62
C ALA A 191 -0.82 -25.72 -10.44
N ASP A 192 -0.72 -26.92 -11.01
CA ASP A 192 -1.74 -27.96 -10.93
C ASP A 192 -1.50 -28.91 -9.74
N ARG A 193 -2.33 -29.94 -9.56
CA ARG A 193 -2.09 -31.05 -8.61
C ARG A 193 -0.91 -31.97 -9.00
N GLY A 194 0.10 -31.41 -9.67
CA GLY A 194 1.34 -32.10 -10.01
C GLY A 194 2.18 -32.39 -8.77
N ARG A 195 3.24 -33.18 -8.97
CA ARG A 195 4.15 -33.55 -7.89
C ARG A 195 5.16 -32.43 -7.61
N GLU A 196 5.35 -32.13 -6.33
CA GLU A 196 6.42 -31.27 -5.84
C GLU A 196 7.81 -31.87 -6.18
N ILE A 197 8.75 -31.02 -6.57
CA ILE A 197 10.14 -31.40 -6.86
C ILE A 197 11.07 -30.59 -5.96
N SER A 198 11.77 -31.27 -5.06
CA SER A 198 12.70 -30.64 -4.10
C SER A 198 14.13 -31.07 -4.37
N SER A 199 15.08 -30.12 -4.28
CA SER A 199 16.50 -30.40 -4.39
C SER A 199 17.03 -31.10 -3.13
N LEU A 200 18.22 -31.70 -3.24
CA LEU A 200 19.05 -31.92 -2.05
C LEU A 200 19.46 -30.56 -1.45
N ARG A 201 19.78 -30.54 -0.14
CA ARG A 201 20.35 -29.36 0.52
C ARG A 201 21.73 -29.02 -0.08
N TYR A 202 21.97 -27.73 -0.33
CA TYR A 202 23.24 -27.22 -0.85
C TYR A 202 23.66 -25.94 -0.15
N LYS A 203 24.92 -25.52 -0.32
CA LYS A 203 25.44 -24.31 0.32
C LYS A 203 25.15 -23.09 -0.55
N PHE A 204 24.41 -22.12 -0.01
CA PHE A 204 24.29 -20.79 -0.61
C PHE A 204 25.31 -19.85 0.01
N ARG A 205 26.04 -19.12 -0.83
CA ARG A 205 26.92 -18.03 -0.42
C ARG A 205 26.49 -16.77 -1.17
N ALA A 206 26.10 -15.74 -0.42
CA ALA A 206 25.72 -14.47 -1.00
C ALA A 206 26.92 -13.92 -1.81
N PRO A 207 26.73 -13.61 -3.11
CA PRO A 207 27.80 -13.08 -3.94
C PRO A 207 28.11 -11.61 -3.59
N LEU A 208 27.12 -10.91 -3.02
CA LEU A 208 27.19 -9.51 -2.62
C LEU A 208 27.70 -9.37 -1.19
N GLY A 209 28.53 -8.37 -0.95
CA GLY A 209 29.02 -7.99 0.38
C GLY A 209 28.42 -6.71 0.89
N PRO A 210 28.94 -6.22 2.04
CA PRO A 210 28.46 -4.99 2.66
C PRO A 210 28.49 -3.78 1.71
N VAL A 211 29.54 -3.65 0.90
CA VAL A 211 29.70 -2.51 -0.03
C VAL A 211 28.62 -2.53 -1.11
N GLU A 212 28.44 -3.67 -1.80
CA GLU A 212 27.41 -3.77 -2.85
C GLU A 212 26.00 -3.61 -2.27
N LEU A 213 25.74 -4.19 -1.09
CA LEU A 213 24.46 -4.04 -0.39
C LEU A 213 24.19 -2.59 0.02
N GLU A 214 25.21 -1.84 0.45
CA GLU A 214 25.09 -0.42 0.75
C GLU A 214 24.79 0.42 -0.49
N GLU A 215 25.40 0.11 -1.63
CA GLU A 215 25.10 0.79 -2.89
C GLU A 215 23.67 0.52 -3.37
N ILE A 216 23.19 -0.73 -3.27
CA ILE A 216 21.81 -1.08 -3.60
C ILE A 216 20.84 -0.35 -2.66
N ARG A 217 21.10 -0.40 -1.35
CA ARG A 217 20.27 0.27 -0.34
C ARG A 217 20.20 1.77 -0.59
N TRP A 218 21.34 2.41 -0.84
CA TRP A 218 21.38 3.83 -1.15
C TRP A 218 20.56 4.17 -2.41
N TYR A 219 20.71 3.39 -3.48
CA TYR A 219 19.97 3.62 -4.73
C TYR A 219 18.45 3.48 -4.55
N ILE A 220 17.99 2.45 -3.82
CA ILE A 220 16.56 2.21 -3.61
C ILE A 220 15.96 3.23 -2.62
N GLU A 221 16.64 3.49 -1.50
CA GLU A 221 16.04 4.24 -0.39
C GLU A 221 16.33 5.74 -0.42
N ASN A 222 17.35 6.20 -1.17
CA ASN A 222 17.82 7.59 -1.08
C ASN A 222 17.87 8.32 -2.41
N TYR A 223 18.17 7.65 -3.53
CA TYR A 223 18.37 8.33 -4.82
C TYR A 223 17.11 9.07 -5.30
N TYR A 224 15.92 8.51 -5.10
CA TYR A 224 14.65 9.11 -5.53
C TYR A 224 14.40 10.51 -4.95
N ARG A 225 15.04 10.82 -3.81
CA ARG A 225 14.84 12.07 -3.09
C ARG A 225 15.66 13.23 -3.68
N TRP A 226 16.84 12.97 -4.28
CA TRP A 226 17.71 13.98 -4.90
C TRP A 226 18.42 13.48 -6.19
N PRO A 227 17.68 13.35 -7.32
CA PRO A 227 18.21 12.73 -8.54
C PRO A 227 19.01 13.69 -9.45
N ALA A 228 19.92 14.48 -8.88
CA ALA A 228 20.67 15.50 -9.64
C ALA A 228 22.18 15.51 -9.33
N GLY A 229 22.96 16.07 -10.26
CA GLY A 229 24.41 16.27 -10.11
C GLY A 229 25.18 14.97 -9.86
N VAL A 230 26.11 15.02 -8.90
CA VAL A 230 27.00 13.88 -8.54
C VAL A 230 26.25 12.61 -8.14
N PHE A 231 25.01 12.72 -7.68
CA PHE A 231 24.18 11.56 -7.33
C PHE A 231 23.65 10.82 -8.57
N LYS A 232 23.44 11.53 -9.69
CA LYS A 232 23.05 10.91 -10.96
C LYS A 232 24.17 10.03 -11.54
N GLU A 233 25.43 10.45 -11.39
CA GLU A 233 26.58 9.64 -11.83
C GLU A 233 26.76 8.39 -10.97
N ARG A 234 26.57 8.50 -9.65
CA ARG A 234 26.57 7.35 -8.74
C ARG A 234 25.45 6.37 -9.10
N ALA A 235 24.22 6.87 -9.26
CA ALA A 235 23.08 6.07 -9.69
C ALA A 235 23.33 5.32 -11.01
N ALA A 236 23.87 6.01 -12.02
CA ALA A 236 24.21 5.39 -13.30
C ALA A 236 25.32 4.30 -13.19
N LYS A 237 26.19 4.36 -12.18
CA LYS A 237 27.14 3.27 -11.88
C LYS A 237 26.41 2.08 -11.24
N THR A 238 25.53 2.34 -10.27
CA THR A 238 24.72 1.31 -9.61
C THR A 238 23.81 0.60 -10.62
N GLU A 239 23.12 1.34 -11.49
CA GLU A 239 22.25 0.79 -12.54
C GLU A 239 22.99 -0.15 -13.50
N ARG A 240 24.24 0.16 -13.85
CA ARG A 240 25.09 -0.72 -14.66
C ARG A 240 25.53 -1.98 -13.91
N ALA A 241 25.62 -1.92 -12.58
CA ALA A 241 25.99 -3.05 -11.75
C ALA A 241 24.81 -3.98 -11.41
N LEU A 242 23.57 -3.44 -11.37
CA LEU A 242 22.36 -4.22 -11.05
C LEU A 242 22.22 -5.52 -11.86
N PRO A 243 22.39 -5.55 -13.21
CA PRO A 243 22.33 -6.80 -13.97
C PRO A 243 23.40 -7.81 -13.57
N GLN A 244 24.61 -7.34 -13.24
CA GLN A 244 25.73 -8.19 -12.85
C GLN A 244 25.49 -8.82 -11.48
N TRP A 245 25.00 -8.02 -10.53
CA TRP A 245 24.60 -8.50 -9.20
C TRP A 245 23.42 -9.47 -9.28
N GLY A 246 22.42 -9.18 -10.13
CA GLY A 246 21.30 -10.09 -10.39
C GLY A 246 21.75 -11.44 -10.96
N GLN A 247 22.64 -11.43 -11.97
CA GLN A 247 23.22 -12.66 -12.53
C GLN A 247 24.05 -13.44 -11.50
N ALA A 248 24.80 -12.74 -10.65
CA ALA A 248 25.59 -13.37 -9.60
C ALA A 248 24.68 -14.05 -8.57
N LEU A 249 23.61 -13.37 -8.13
CA LEU A 249 22.61 -13.93 -7.22
C LEU A 249 21.89 -15.12 -7.83
N PHE A 250 21.46 -15.00 -9.09
CA PHE A 250 20.84 -16.09 -9.84
C PHE A 250 21.76 -17.32 -9.89
N LYS A 251 23.03 -17.14 -10.24
CA LYS A 251 24.01 -18.23 -10.28
C LYS A 251 24.25 -18.86 -8.91
N ALA A 252 24.33 -18.05 -7.86
CA ALA A 252 24.54 -18.53 -6.50
C ALA A 252 23.33 -19.31 -5.96
N ALA A 253 22.12 -18.90 -6.29
CA ALA A 253 20.88 -19.52 -5.85
C ALA A 253 20.50 -20.75 -6.69
N LEU A 254 20.61 -20.67 -8.02
CA LEU A 254 20.00 -21.64 -8.95
C LEU A 254 21.04 -22.38 -9.81
N GLY A 255 22.31 -22.00 -9.74
CA GLY A 255 23.37 -22.59 -10.57
C GLY A 255 23.99 -23.88 -10.03
N GLY A 256 23.57 -24.35 -8.86
CA GLY A 256 24.05 -25.61 -8.26
C GLY A 256 23.44 -26.84 -8.95
N GLU A 257 24.18 -27.95 -8.97
CA GLU A 257 23.71 -29.21 -9.57
C GLU A 257 22.41 -29.71 -8.91
N SER A 258 22.32 -29.63 -7.57
CA SER A 258 21.13 -30.00 -6.81
C SER A 258 19.89 -29.17 -7.19
N ALA A 259 20.08 -27.90 -7.56
CA ALA A 259 19.00 -26.97 -7.90
C ALA A 259 18.45 -27.17 -9.33
N ARG A 260 19.18 -27.90 -10.18
CA ARG A 260 18.91 -28.01 -11.62
C ARG A 260 17.53 -28.60 -11.92
N GLU A 261 17.16 -29.69 -11.27
CA GLU A 261 15.90 -30.39 -11.57
C GLU A 261 14.65 -29.56 -11.21
N PRO A 262 14.49 -29.05 -9.97
CA PRO A 262 13.38 -28.14 -9.64
C PRO A 262 13.34 -26.90 -10.54
N PHE A 263 14.51 -26.31 -10.82
CA PHE A 263 14.60 -25.10 -11.63
C PHE A 263 14.17 -25.33 -13.08
N GLU A 264 14.66 -26.38 -13.75
CA GLU A 264 14.29 -26.68 -15.14
C GLU A 264 12.81 -27.08 -15.26
N ALA A 265 12.27 -27.79 -14.27
CA ALA A 265 10.84 -28.12 -14.21
C ALA A 265 9.98 -26.85 -14.11
N TRP A 266 10.33 -25.91 -13.22
CA TRP A 266 9.66 -24.61 -13.11
C TRP A 266 9.86 -23.75 -14.37
N ARG A 267 11.05 -23.79 -14.99
CA ARG A 267 11.36 -23.04 -16.21
C ARG A 267 10.56 -23.53 -17.41
N GLY A 268 10.25 -24.83 -17.46
CA GLY A 268 9.46 -25.46 -18.53
C GLY A 268 7.95 -25.21 -18.46
N GLN A 269 7.42 -24.67 -17.35
CA GLN A 269 5.98 -24.52 -17.18
C GLN A 269 5.35 -23.45 -18.06
N THR A 270 4.08 -23.61 -18.43
CA THR A 270 3.33 -22.56 -19.12
C THR A 270 2.38 -21.85 -18.16
N GLY A 271 2.30 -20.51 -18.23
CA GLY A 271 1.41 -19.72 -17.37
C GLY A 271 2.15 -18.89 -16.33
N SER A 272 1.41 -18.41 -15.32
CA SER A 272 1.92 -17.55 -14.26
C SER A 272 2.94 -18.30 -13.39
N ARG A 273 4.05 -17.61 -13.06
CA ARG A 273 5.14 -18.18 -12.26
C ARG A 273 5.54 -17.23 -11.14
N ARG A 274 5.89 -17.79 -9.98
CA ARG A 274 6.44 -17.05 -8.83
C ARG A 274 7.78 -17.65 -8.40
N PHE A 275 8.71 -16.79 -8.03
CA PHE A 275 9.92 -17.17 -7.31
C PHE A 275 9.85 -16.58 -5.91
N SER A 276 9.91 -17.42 -4.89
CA SER A 276 9.81 -17.03 -3.48
C SER A 276 11.11 -17.36 -2.77
N VAL A 277 11.57 -16.44 -1.93
CA VAL A 277 12.73 -16.66 -1.07
C VAL A 277 12.23 -16.70 0.37
N GLN A 278 12.41 -17.83 1.04
CA GLN A 278 12.10 -18.00 2.45
C GLN A 278 13.40 -18.05 3.22
N VAL A 279 13.50 -17.28 4.30
CA VAL A 279 14.67 -17.25 5.17
C VAL A 279 14.20 -17.53 6.58
N ASP A 280 14.68 -18.63 7.16
CA ASP A 280 14.41 -18.95 8.56
C ASP A 280 15.31 -18.04 9.44
N PHE A 281 14.68 -17.12 10.17
CA PHE A 281 15.35 -16.19 11.08
C PHE A 281 15.46 -16.73 12.52
N GLU A 282 14.88 -17.91 12.80
CA GLU A 282 14.99 -18.52 14.12
C GLU A 282 16.42 -18.99 14.36
N PRO A 283 17.11 -18.48 15.39
CA PRO A 283 18.38 -19.03 15.80
C PRO A 283 18.15 -20.48 16.28
N PRO A 284 19.05 -21.43 15.98
CA PRO A 284 18.96 -22.77 16.54
C PRO A 284 18.93 -22.68 18.09
N GLU A 285 18.09 -23.49 18.74
CA GLU A 285 18.13 -23.63 20.21
C GLU A 285 19.53 -24.06 20.65
N GLY A 286 20.20 -23.22 21.46
CA GLY A 286 21.56 -23.44 21.95
C GLY A 286 22.25 -22.18 22.45
#